data_AF-A0A436G5M2-F1
#
_entry.id   AF-A0A436G5M2-F1
#
_cell.length_a   1.000
_cell.length_b   1.000
_cell.length_c   1.000
_cell.angle_alpha   90.00
_cell.angle_beta   90.00
_cell.angle_gamma   90.00
#
_symmetry.space_group_name_H-M   'P 1'
#
loop_
_entity.id
_entity.type
_entity.pdbx_description
1 polymer ?
#
loop_
_entity_poly.entity_id
_entity_poly.type
_entity_poly.pdbx_seq_one_letter_code
_entity_poly.pdbx_strand_id
1 'polypeptide(L)' 'LYRGAEYVVDFLPKVKIEVVLGDDAVEGAIEAIRKAAQTGRIGDGKIFVSNIEEVVRIRTGETGMDAV' A
#
# COMPACT_ATOMS: atom_id res chain seq x y z
N LEU A 1 0.83 38.10 8.73
CA LEU A 1 1.90 37.18 9.18
C LEU A 1 2.30 37.61 10.60
N TYR A 2 2.41 36.65 11.54
CA TYR A 2 2.69 36.72 13.00
C TYR A 2 1.51 36.45 13.96
N ARG A 3 1.77 35.50 14.89
CA ARG A 3 0.94 34.92 15.98
C ARG A 3 -0.12 33.88 15.58
N GLY A 4 0.33 32.62 15.57
CA GLY A 4 -0.42 31.45 16.02
C GLY A 4 -1.79 31.24 15.39
N ALA A 5 -1.83 30.86 14.13
CA ALA A 5 -2.99 30.13 13.62
C ALA A 5 -2.72 28.63 13.90
N GLU A 6 -3.40 28.08 14.90
CA GLU A 6 -3.47 26.63 15.06
C GLU A 6 -4.26 26.07 13.88
N TYR A 7 -3.57 25.35 13.00
CA TYR A 7 -4.26 24.56 11.99
C TYR A 7 -4.74 23.30 12.67
N VAL A 8 -6.04 23.22 12.92
CA VAL A 8 -6.69 21.94 13.24
C VAL A 8 -6.62 21.10 11.97
N VAL A 9 -5.65 20.19 11.92
CA VAL A 9 -5.52 19.23 10.82
C VAL A 9 -6.34 18.01 11.19
N ASP A 10 -7.50 17.86 10.55
CA ASP A 10 -8.32 16.68 10.69
C ASP A 10 -7.74 15.53 9.86
N PHE A 11 -7.38 14.43 10.53
CA PHE A 11 -6.99 13.20 9.88
C PHE A 11 -8.23 12.34 9.61
N LEU A 12 -8.44 12.00 8.34
CA LEU A 12 -9.49 11.05 7.98
C LEU A 12 -8.98 9.62 8.21
N PRO A 13 -9.76 8.74 8.85
CA PRO A 13 -9.39 7.34 9.00
C PRO A 13 -9.28 6.66 7.63
N LYS A 14 -8.22 5.87 7.45
CA LYS A 14 -7.95 5.09 6.23
C LYS A 14 -7.47 3.70 6.62
N VAL A 15 -7.70 2.73 5.73
CA VAL A 15 -7.16 1.37 5.85
C VAL A 15 -5.88 1.28 5.01
N LYS A 16 -4.81 0.74 5.59
CA LYS A 16 -3.58 0.39 4.88
C LYS A 16 -3.61 -1.11 4.59
N ILE A 17 -3.43 -1.47 3.33
CA ILE A 17 -3.25 -2.87 2.90
C ILE A 17 -1.82 -3.00 2.39
N GLU A 18 -1.12 -4.01 2.87
CA GLU A 18 0.23 -4.37 2.42
C GLU A 18 0.19 -5.80 1.91
N VAL A 19 0.70 -6.01 0.71
CA VAL A 19 0.75 -7.32 0.05
C VAL A 19 2.11 -7.46 -0.61
N VAL A 20 2.72 -8.63 -0.42
CA VAL A 20 3.94 -9.05 -1.12
C VAL A 20 3.51 -10.05 -2.18
N LEU A 21 4.01 -9.88 -3.39
CA LEU A 21 3.65 -10.67 -4.57
C LEU A 21 4.86 -10.75 -5.51
N GLY A 22 4.83 -11.72 -6.42
CA GLY A 22 5.85 -11.84 -7.46
C GLY A 22 5.79 -10.72 -8.50
N ASP A 23 6.93 -10.39 -9.10
CA ASP A 23 7.06 -9.26 -10.04
C ASP A 23 6.08 -9.33 -11.23
N ASP A 24 5.75 -10.54 -11.67
CA ASP A 24 4.82 -10.83 -12.77
C ASP A 24 3.36 -10.46 -12.44
N ALA A 25 3.00 -10.38 -11.16
CA ALA A 25 1.66 -10.04 -10.70
C ALA A 25 1.46 -8.54 -10.40
N VAL A 26 2.53 -7.73 -10.41
CA VAL A 26 2.50 -6.32 -9.97
C VAL A 26 1.52 -5.48 -10.76
N GLU A 27 1.58 -5.49 -12.08
CA GLU A 27 0.68 -4.70 -12.93
C GLU A 27 -0.78 -5.11 -12.75
N GLY A 28 -1.03 -6.42 -12.68
CA GLY A 28 -2.37 -6.97 -12.46
C GLY A 28 -2.96 -6.57 -11.11
N ALA A 29 -2.15 -6.62 -10.04
CA ALA A 29 -2.55 -6.22 -8.71
C ALA A 29 -2.89 -4.72 -8.62
N ILE A 30 -2.05 -3.86 -9.21
CA ILE A 30 -2.29 -2.40 -9.25
C ILE A 30 -3.64 -2.09 -9.92
N GLU A 31 -3.89 -2.68 -11.09
CA GLU A 31 -5.14 -2.43 -11.81
C GLU A 31 -6.37 -2.99 -11.07
N ALA A 32 -6.26 -4.18 -10.47
CA ALA A 32 -7.35 -4.76 -9.68
C ALA A 32 -7.69 -3.89 -8.45
N ILE A 33 -6.68 -3.49 -7.68
CA ILE A 33 -6.85 -2.65 -6.48
C ILE A 33 -7.41 -1.29 -6.86
N ARG A 34 -6.86 -0.65 -7.90
CA ARG A 34 -7.33 0.65 -8.37
C ARG A 34 -8.80 0.59 -8.77
N LYS A 35 -9.22 -0.40 -9.58
CA LYS A 35 -10.61 -0.55 -10.00
C LYS A 35 -11.56 -0.81 -8.84
N ALA A 36 -11.14 -1.62 -7.86
CA ALA A 36 -11.97 -1.95 -6.71
C ALA A 36 -12.12 -0.79 -5.71
N ALA A 37 -11.06 0.01 -5.51
CA ALA A 37 -11.02 1.09 -4.53
C ALA A 37 -11.47 2.46 -5.07
N GLN A 38 -11.53 2.63 -6.39
CA GLN A 38 -11.90 3.90 -7.01
C GLN A 38 -13.40 4.20 -6.86
N THR A 39 -13.72 5.26 -6.12
CA THR A 39 -15.08 5.81 -5.99
C THR A 39 -15.29 7.07 -6.84
N GLY A 40 -14.21 7.67 -7.32
CA GLY A 40 -14.23 8.93 -8.08
C GLY A 40 -14.35 10.17 -7.19
N ARG A 41 -14.24 10.02 -5.86
CA ARG A 41 -14.31 11.12 -4.89
C ARG A 41 -12.91 11.44 -4.35
N ILE A 42 -12.76 12.66 -3.83
CA ILE A 42 -11.51 13.05 -3.18
C ILE A 42 -11.27 12.14 -1.97
N GLY A 43 -10.07 11.56 -1.88
CA GLY A 43 -9.65 10.74 -0.75
C GLY A 43 -9.69 9.22 -0.98
N ASP A 44 -9.85 8.74 -2.22
CA ASP A 44 -9.77 7.31 -2.57
C ASP A 44 -8.42 6.66 -2.18
N GLY A 45 -7.38 7.46 -2.00
CA GLY A 45 -6.09 7.01 -1.45
C GLY A 45 -4.99 6.98 -2.50
N LYS A 46 -3.96 6.17 -2.24
CA LYS A 46 -2.78 6.00 -3.10
C LYS A 46 -2.32 4.55 -3.05
N ILE A 47 -1.73 4.08 -4.14
CA ILE A 47 -1.01 2.80 -4.20
C ILE A 47 0.47 3.14 -4.24
N PHE A 48 1.26 2.49 -3.39
CA PHE A 48 2.72 2.60 -3.39
C PHE A 48 3.30 1.23 -3.75
N VAL A 49 4.35 1.24 -4.56
CA VAL A 49 5.08 0.04 -4.97
C VAL A 49 6.52 0.21 -4.53
N SER A 50 7.05 -0.80 -3.86
CA SER A 50 8.43 -0.85 -3.39
C SER A 50 8.98 -2.25 -3.60
N ASN A 51 10.23 -2.35 -4.02
CA ASN A 51 10.89 -3.64 -4.19
C ASN A 51 11.15 -4.28 -2.83
N ILE A 52 11.01 -5.61 -2.76
CA ILE A 52 11.40 -6.43 -1.62
C ILE A 52 12.61 -7.24 -2.05
N GLU A 53 13.75 -7.04 -1.37
CA GLU A 53 15.00 -7.74 -1.71
C GLU A 53 15.00 -9.20 -1.25
N GLU A 54 14.31 -9.51 -0.15
CA GLU A 54 14.26 -10.86 0.42
C GLU A 54 12.96 -11.07 1.22
N VAL A 55 12.42 -12.29 1.15
CA VAL A 55 11.23 -12.72 1.90
C VAL A 55 11.57 -14.03 2.60
N VAL A 56 11.25 -14.16 3.89
CA VAL A 56 11.50 -15.40 4.63
C VAL A 56 10.23 -15.88 5.31
N ARG A 57 9.80 -17.11 5.01
CA ARG A 57 8.64 -17.73 5.66
C ARG A 57 9.07 -18.39 6.97
N ILE A 58 8.77 -17.75 8.11
CA ILE A 58 9.18 -18.20 9.46
C ILE A 58 8.88 -19.68 9.74
N ARG A 59 7.73 -20.18 9.27
CA ARG A 59 7.27 -21.55 9.57
C ARG A 59 8.10 -22.64 8.88
N THR A 60 8.57 -22.39 7.66
CA THR A 60 9.22 -23.40 6.80
C THR A 60 10.69 -23.10 6.55
N GLY A 61 11.12 -21.84 6.69
CA GLY A 61 12.44 -21.38 6.32
C GLY A 61 12.61 -21.14 4.82
N GLU A 62 11.55 -21.25 4.02
CA GLU A 62 11.57 -20.89 2.59
C GLU A 62 11.93 -19.41 2.43
N THR A 63 12.66 -19.11 1.35
CA THR A 63 13.14 -17.76 1.03
C THR A 63 12.74 -17.33 -0.39
N GLY A 64 12.84 -16.04 -0.69
CA GLY A 64 12.50 -15.49 -2.01
C GLY A 64 11.07 -15.80 -2.44
N MET A 65 10.89 -16.21 -3.70
CA MET A 65 9.57 -16.48 -4.27
C MET A 65 8.84 -17.67 -3.61
N ASP A 66 9.56 -18.68 -3.11
CA ASP A 66 8.94 -19.82 -2.42
C ASP A 66 8.29 -19.39 -1.08
N ALA A 67 8.73 -18.27 -0.53
CA ALA A 67 8.21 -17.69 0.71
C ALA A 67 6.95 -16.83 0.52
N VAL A 68 6.61 -16.48 -0.73
CA VAL A 68 5.42 -15.71 -1.12
C VAL A 68 4.29 -16.68 -1.44
#